data_AF-A0A6C0KS39-F1
#
_entry.id   AF-A0A6C0KS39-F1
#
_cell.length_a   1.000
_cell.length_b   1.000
_cell.length_c   1.000
_cell.angle_alpha   90.00
_cell.angle_beta   90.00
_cell.angle_gamma   90.00
#
_symmetry.space_group_name_H-M   'P 1'
#
loop_
_entity.id
_entity.type
_entity.pdbx_description
1 polymer ?
#
loop_
_entity_poly.entity_id
_entity_poly.type
_entity_poly.pdbx_seq_one_letter_code
_entity_poly.pdbx_strand_id
1 'polypeptide(L)' 'MNYDDNPNFIKVDDSKIINEKCIRWVKKIDECLEICTRSAGCDMVLGFNCHKVCKKNNPDSYEKLNKYFE' A
#
# COMPACT_ATOMS: atom_id res chain seq x y z
N MET A 1 22.30 -18.24 -1.11
CA MET A 1 21.35 -17.22 -1.56
C MET A 1 20.84 -16.52 -0.30
N ASN A 2 21.18 -15.26 -0.08
CA ASN A 2 20.65 -14.51 1.06
C ASN A 2 19.19 -14.14 0.74
N TYR A 3 18.24 -14.88 1.31
CA TYR A 3 16.89 -14.39 1.44
C TYR A 3 16.95 -13.26 2.47
N ASP A 4 16.79 -12.03 2.02
CA ASP A 4 16.47 -10.92 2.90
C ASP A 4 15.06 -11.21 3.45
N ASP A 5 15.03 -11.96 4.54
CA ASP A 5 13.85 -12.51 5.18
C ASP A 5 13.23 -11.52 6.17
N ASN A 6 13.65 -10.25 6.12
CA ASN A 6 12.95 -9.19 6.82
C ASN A 6 11.65 -8.90 6.07
N PRO A 7 10.48 -9.22 6.65
CA PRO A 7 9.23 -8.88 6.02
C PRO A 7 9.09 -7.35 5.97
N ASN A 8 9.15 -6.80 4.76
CA ASN A 8 8.88 -5.39 4.53
C ASN A 8 7.38 -5.16 4.69
N PHE A 9 7.00 -4.46 5.76
CA PHE A 9 5.62 -4.08 6.03
C PHE A 9 5.40 -2.60 5.76
N ILE A 10 4.17 -2.27 5.40
CA ILE A 10 3.69 -0.90 5.20
C ILE A 10 2.50 -0.68 6.11
N LYS A 11 2.49 0.45 6.82
CA LYS A 11 1.32 0.87 7.59
C LYS A 11 0.32 1.51 6.65
N VAL A 12 -0.92 1.09 6.79
CA VAL A 12 -2.05 1.64 6.05
C VAL A 12 -3.04 2.25 7.03
N ASP A 13 -3.97 3.04 6.50
CA ASP A 13 -5.07 3.59 7.28
C ASP A 13 -5.91 2.43 7.91
N ASP A 14 -6.69 2.74 8.94
CA ASP A 14 -7.41 1.76 9.80
C ASP A 14 -6.55 0.89 10.72
N SER A 15 -5.35 1.36 11.12
CA SER A 15 -4.47 0.63 12.05
C SER A 15 -4.06 -0.77 11.54
N LYS A 16 -3.98 -0.94 10.22
CA LYS A 16 -3.58 -2.20 9.58
C LYS A 16 -2.13 -2.10 9.09
N ILE A 17 -1.48 -3.25 9.00
CA ILE A 17 -0.19 -3.41 8.34
C ILE A 17 -0.33 -4.42 7.21
N ILE A 18 0.31 -4.17 6.07
CA ILE A 18 0.33 -5.08 4.93
C ILE A 18 1.77 -5.42 4.56
N ASN A 19 2.00 -6.64 4.09
CA ASN A 19 3.29 -7.04 3.54
C ASN A 19 3.45 -6.42 2.14
N GLU A 20 4.53 -5.70 1.92
CA GLU A 20 4.86 -5.05 0.65
C GLU A 20 4.95 -6.04 -0.50
N LYS A 21 5.42 -7.28 -0.26
CA LYS A 21 5.48 -8.34 -1.27
C LYS A 21 4.09 -8.78 -1.76
N CYS A 22 3.03 -8.48 -1.01
CA CYS A 22 1.66 -8.79 -1.40
C CYS A 22 1.00 -7.67 -2.22
N ILE A 23 1.64 -6.52 -2.37
CA ILE A 23 1.11 -5.39 -3.15
C ILE A 23 1.09 -5.78 -4.63
N ARG A 24 -0.07 -5.61 -5.26
CA ARG A 24 -0.30 -5.90 -6.68
C ARG A 24 -0.26 -4.64 -7.52
N TRP A 25 -0.88 -3.58 -7.03
CA TRP A 25 -0.81 -2.27 -7.65
C TRP A 25 -0.99 -1.18 -6.59
N VAL A 26 -0.49 0.00 -6.93
CA VAL A 26 -0.66 1.23 -6.17
C VAL A 26 -1.22 2.27 -7.13
N LYS A 27 -2.17 3.08 -6.67
CA LYS A 27 -2.78 4.17 -7.43
C LYS A 27 -2.69 5.45 -6.61
N LYS A 28 -2.22 6.52 -7.22
CA LYS A 28 -2.18 7.84 -6.59
C LYS A 28 -3.55 8.53 -6.71
N ILE A 29 -4.07 9.00 -5.58
CA ILE A 29 -5.33 9.73 -5.46
C ILE A 29 -5.06 10.93 -4.55
N ASP A 30 -4.78 12.09 -5.16
CA ASP A 30 -4.40 13.32 -4.48
C ASP A 30 -3.21 13.12 -3.51
N GLU A 31 -3.42 13.39 -2.20
CA GLU A 31 -2.43 13.22 -1.13
C GLU A 31 -2.46 11.81 -0.50
N CYS A 32 -3.12 10.85 -1.15
CA CYS A 32 -3.23 9.48 -0.70
C CYS A 32 -2.85 8.49 -1.80
N LEU A 33 -2.51 7.28 -1.37
CA LEU A 33 -2.28 6.12 -2.22
C LEU A 33 -3.32 5.06 -1.90
N GLU A 34 -3.92 4.50 -2.94
CA GLU A 34 -4.76 3.32 -2.86
C GLU A 34 -3.93 2.09 -3.23
N ILE A 35 -3.96 1.07 -2.38
CA ILE A 35 -3.14 -0.14 -2.49
C ILE A 35 -4.05 -1.35 -2.57
N CYS A 36 -3.81 -2.20 -3.56
CA CYS A 36 -4.50 -3.48 -3.69
C CYS A 36 -3.53 -4.65 -3.45
N THR A 37 -3.97 -5.64 -2.67
CA THR A 37 -3.18 -6.84 -2.35
C THR A 37 -3.73 -8.12 -2.97
N ARG A 38 -4.95 -8.09 -3.55
CA ARG A 38 -5.62 -9.26 -4.12
C ARG A 38 -5.24 -9.51 -5.58
N SER A 39 -5.09 -10.79 -5.93
CA SER A 39 -4.81 -11.25 -7.29
C SER A 39 -6.00 -11.09 -8.25
N ALA A 40 -7.23 -11.19 -7.75
CA ALA A 40 -8.46 -11.03 -8.55
C ALA A 40 -8.81 -9.56 -8.87
N GLY A 41 -7.92 -8.62 -8.57
CA GLY A 41 -8.21 -7.19 -8.58
C GLY A 41 -8.94 -6.74 -7.31
N CYS A 42 -8.98 -5.43 -7.11
CA CYS A 42 -9.77 -4.83 -6.05
C CYS A 42 -10.94 -4.09 -6.68
N ASP A 43 -12.14 -4.45 -6.26
CA ASP A 43 -13.38 -3.86 -6.75
C ASP A 43 -13.49 -2.43 -6.20
N MET A 44 -13.18 -1.43 -7.04
CA MET A 44 -13.17 -0.02 -6.64
C MET A 44 -14.55 0.47 -6.20
N VAL A 45 -15.63 -0.20 -6.63
CA VAL A 45 -17.01 0.22 -6.35
C VAL A 45 -17.38 0.05 -4.89
N LEU A 46 -16.76 -0.92 -4.19
CA LEU A 46 -17.14 -1.25 -2.82
C LEU A 46 -16.04 -1.03 -1.78
N GLY A 47 -14.82 -0.66 -2.17
CA GLY A 47 -13.72 -0.33 -1.24
C GLY A 47 -13.28 -1.48 -0.32
N PHE A 48 -13.89 -2.67 -0.40
CA PHE A 48 -13.70 -3.76 0.56
C PHE A 48 -12.33 -4.45 0.51
N ASN A 49 -11.45 -4.08 -0.43
CA ASN A 49 -10.18 -4.81 -0.63
C ASN A 49 -9.00 -3.89 -0.95
N CYS A 50 -9.21 -2.57 -0.96
CA CYS A 50 -8.14 -1.60 -1.10
C CYS A 50 -7.77 -1.04 0.28
N HIS A 51 -6.49 -0.75 0.46
CA HIS A 51 -5.98 -0.04 1.61
C HIS A 51 -5.60 1.37 1.20
N LYS A 52 -5.82 2.34 2.07
CA LYS A 52 -5.34 3.71 1.84
C LYS A 52 -4.08 3.99 2.64
N VAL A 53 -3.19 4.77 2.06
CA VAL A 53 -2.03 5.36 2.72
C VAL A 53 -2.03 6.84 2.39
N CYS A 54 -2.47 7.66 3.34
CA CYS A 54 -2.48 9.11 3.18
C CYS A 54 -1.25 9.76 3.79
N LYS A 55 -0.67 10.77 3.12
CA LYS A 55 0.50 11.52 3.58
C LYS A 55 0.34 12.07 5.01
N LYS A 56 -0.87 12.52 5.36
CA LYS A 56 -1.20 13.07 6.69
C LYS A 56 -1.15 12.04 7.82
N ASN A 57 -1.55 10.80 7.55
CA ASN A 57 -1.71 9.77 8.58
C ASN A 57 -0.49 8.85 8.65
N ASN A 58 0.09 8.56 7.49
CA ASN A 58 1.13 7.55 7.29
C ASN A 58 2.24 8.12 6.38
N PRO A 59 2.95 9.19 6.81
CA PRO A 59 3.91 9.90 5.96
C PRO A 59 5.05 8.99 5.47
N ASP A 60 5.62 8.17 6.34
CA ASP A 60 6.73 7.26 5.98
C ASP A 60 6.32 6.22 4.94
N SER A 61 5.13 5.63 5.13
CA SER A 61 4.57 4.63 4.21
C SER A 61 4.17 5.27 2.88
N TYR A 62 3.63 6.49 2.91
CA TYR A 62 3.32 7.28 1.72
C TYR A 62 4.59 7.58 0.93
N GLU A 63 5.63 8.12 1.58
CA GLU A 63 6.88 8.49 0.90
C GLU A 63 7.55 7.27 0.28
N LYS A 64 7.60 6.14 1.00
CA LYS A 64 8.16 4.88 0.50
C LYS A 64 7.52 4.44 -0.83
N LEU A 65 6.19 4.50 -0.92
CA LEU A 65 5.46 4.09 -2.11
C LEU A 65 5.39 5.18 -3.19
N ASN A 66 5.39 6.47 -2.81
CA ASN A 66 5.34 7.59 -3.74
C ASN A 66 6.64 7.70 -4.57
N LYS A 67 7.77 7.19 -4.08
CA LYS A 67 9.05 7.10 -4.83
C LYS A 67 8.95 6.35 -6.16
N TYR A 68 7.95 5.51 -6.36
CA TYR A 68 7.73 4.80 -7.63
C TYR A 68 6.95 5.62 -8.67
N PHE A 69 6.45 6.80 -8.31
CA PHE A 69 5.69 7.70 -9.19
C PHE A 69 6.47 8.98 -9.57
N GLU A 70 7.72 9.10 -9.12
CA GLU A 70 8.66 10.20 -9.42
C GLU A 70 9.76 9.71 -10.36
#